data_AF-A2DK96-F1
#
_entry.id   AF-A2DK96-F1
#
_cell.length_a   1.000
_cell.length_b   1.000
_cell.length_c   1.000
_cell.angle_alpha   90.00
_cell.angle_beta   90.00
_cell.angle_gamma   90.00
#
_symmetry.space_group_name_H-M   'P 1'
#
loop_
_entity.id
_entity.type
_entity.pdbx_description
1 polymer ?
#
loop_
_entity_poly.entity_id
_entity_poly.type
_entity_poly.pdbx_seq_one_letter_code
_entity_poly.pdbx_strand_id
1 'polypeptide(L)'
;MEFLILHGANINEKDKYGKTALHYAANKNSKEIVELLISHGANINEGDKEEKTALHYAARTNSKEIVELLISHGANINEKDEFGEIALHIAAHFNFNEIVEFLISHGSNINEKKIIEEKSLFIMQ
;
A
#
# COMPACT_ATOMS: atom_id res chain seq x y z
N MET A 1 10.46 18.34 -0.09
CA MET A 1 10.90 16.94 -0.07
C MET A 1 12.32 16.83 -0.61
N GLU A 2 12.56 17.23 -1.87
CA GLU A 2 13.88 17.14 -2.54
C GLU A 2 15.03 17.79 -1.78
N PHE A 3 14.83 19.00 -1.25
CA PHE A 3 15.83 19.66 -0.39
C PHE A 3 16.27 18.79 0.80
N LEU A 4 15.36 18.08 1.45
CA LEU A 4 15.68 17.24 2.61
C LEU A 4 16.54 16.04 2.21
N ILE A 5 16.22 15.41 1.08
CA ILE A 5 16.97 14.26 0.54
C ILE A 5 18.40 14.68 0.18
N LEU A 6 18.56 15.82 -0.47
CA LEU A 6 19.88 16.38 -0.82
C LEU A 6 20.73 16.72 0.41
N HIS A 7 20.10 16.97 1.56
CA HIS A 7 20.79 17.27 2.83
C HIS A 7 20.89 16.05 3.76
N GLY A 8 20.79 14.83 3.20
CA GLY A 8 21.11 13.60 3.91
C GLY A 8 19.94 13.00 4.72
N ALA A 9 18.70 13.44 4.48
CA ALA A 9 17.55 12.75 5.06
C ALA A 9 17.48 11.31 4.54
N ASN A 10 17.32 10.35 5.44
CA ASN A 10 17.12 8.95 5.08
C ASN A 10 15.73 8.77 4.43
N ILE A 11 15.72 8.40 3.15
CA ILE A 11 14.49 8.22 2.36
C ILE A 11 13.56 7.13 2.93
N ASN A 12 14.15 6.16 3.64
CA ASN A 12 13.47 5.01 4.23
C ASN A 12 13.33 5.13 5.76
N GLU A 13 13.52 6.34 6.31
CA GLU A 13 13.29 6.58 7.74
C GLU A 13 11.86 6.20 8.11
N LYS A 14 11.72 5.49 9.23
CA LYS A 14 10.43 5.06 9.77
C LYS A 14 10.06 5.88 10.99
N ASP A 15 8.79 6.25 11.08
CA ASP A 15 8.26 6.82 12.31
C ASP A 15 7.94 5.74 13.36
N LYS A 16 7.34 6.16 14.49
CA LYS A 16 6.95 5.25 15.59
C LYS A 16 5.88 4.20 15.19
N TYR A 17 5.24 4.34 14.05
CA TYR A 17 4.27 3.39 13.48
C TYR A 17 4.89 2.51 12.39
N GLY A 18 6.19 2.64 12.13
CA GLY A 18 6.87 1.91 11.05
C GLY A 18 6.65 2.54 9.67
N LYS A 19 6.01 3.70 9.58
CA LYS A 19 5.66 4.33 8.29
C LYS A 19 6.82 5.12 7.75
N THR A 20 7.12 4.88 6.49
CA THR A 20 8.04 5.71 5.68
C THR A 20 7.30 6.87 5.01
N ALA A 21 8.04 7.80 4.42
CA ALA A 21 7.47 8.87 3.61
C ALA A 21 6.60 8.34 2.45
N LEU A 22 6.91 7.16 1.90
CA LEU A 22 6.17 6.55 0.78
C LEU A 22 4.75 6.14 1.20
N HIS A 23 4.59 5.60 2.41
CA HIS A 23 3.26 5.29 2.97
C HIS A 23 2.39 6.54 3.06
N TYR A 24 2.98 7.64 3.56
CA TYR A 24 2.27 8.91 3.70
C TYR A 24 1.93 9.53 2.35
N ALA A 25 2.84 9.50 1.38
CA ALA A 25 2.59 10.02 0.05
C ALA A 25 1.45 9.26 -0.66
N ALA A 26 1.45 7.92 -0.58
CA ALA A 26 0.38 7.08 -1.11
C ALA A 26 -0.97 7.39 -0.43
N ASN A 27 -1.00 7.43 0.91
CA ASN A 27 -2.21 7.73 1.68
C ASN A 27 -2.74 9.17 1.50
N LYS A 28 -1.91 10.09 0.99
CA LYS A 28 -2.30 11.48 0.69
C LYS A 28 -2.57 11.70 -0.79
N ASN A 29 -2.59 10.64 -1.60
CA ASN A 29 -2.78 10.71 -3.05
C ASN A 29 -1.81 11.70 -3.75
N SER A 30 -0.56 11.78 -3.28
CA SER A 30 0.43 12.74 -3.79
C SER A 30 1.38 12.08 -4.78
N LYS A 31 0.94 11.92 -6.03
CA LYS A 31 1.67 11.19 -7.08
C LYS A 31 3.09 11.72 -7.30
N GLU A 32 3.27 13.03 -7.35
CA GLU A 32 4.58 13.66 -7.58
C GLU A 32 5.57 13.32 -6.44
N ILE A 33 5.07 13.22 -5.21
CA ILE A 33 5.91 12.82 -4.06
C ILE A 33 6.24 11.33 -4.15
N VAL A 34 5.29 10.48 -4.56
CA VAL A 34 5.55 9.05 -4.78
C VAL A 34 6.64 8.85 -5.84
N GLU A 35 6.56 9.52 -6.99
CA GLU A 35 7.58 9.48 -8.05
C GLU A 35 8.95 9.94 -7.54
N LEU A 36 8.99 11.07 -6.82
CA LEU A 36 10.21 11.60 -6.24
C LEU A 36 10.84 10.61 -5.25
N LEU A 37 10.04 9.99 -4.38
CA LEU A 37 10.51 9.01 -3.41
C LEU A 37 11.09 7.76 -4.09
N ILE A 38 10.37 7.20 -5.06
CA ILE A 38 10.79 6.01 -5.80
C ILE A 38 12.09 6.27 -6.57
N SER A 39 12.19 7.41 -7.28
CA SER A 39 13.40 7.81 -8.02
C SER A 39 14.63 7.99 -7.13
N HIS A 40 14.44 8.23 -5.82
CA HIS A 40 15.51 8.34 -4.83
C HIS A 40 15.72 7.07 -4.00
N GLY A 41 15.15 5.93 -4.43
CA GLY A 41 15.40 4.62 -3.83
C GLY A 41 14.57 4.32 -2.57
N ALA A 42 13.36 4.88 -2.46
CA ALA A 42 12.42 4.44 -1.44
C ALA A 42 12.10 2.94 -1.61
N ASN A 43 12.08 2.19 -0.50
CA ASN A 43 11.67 0.79 -0.50
C ASN A 43 10.16 0.70 -0.74
N ILE A 44 9.79 0.23 -1.93
CA ILE A 44 8.39 0.15 -2.40
C ILE A 44 7.58 -0.87 -1.60
N ASN A 45 8.22 -1.95 -1.16
CA ASN A 45 7.59 -3.07 -0.45
C ASN A 45 7.81 -2.98 1.07
N GLU A 46 8.25 -1.82 1.57
CA GLU A 46 8.39 -1.64 3.01
C GLU A 46 7.00 -1.72 3.67
N GLY A 47 6.88 -2.58 4.68
CA GLY A 47 5.70 -2.64 5.54
C GLY A 47 5.84 -1.72 6.75
N ASP A 48 4.72 -1.13 7.15
CA ASP A 48 4.59 -0.51 8.47
C ASP A 48 4.41 -1.57 9.58
N LYS A 49 4.10 -1.15 10.81
CA LYS A 49 3.92 -2.10 11.93
C LYS A 49 2.75 -3.06 11.78
N GLU A 50 1.80 -2.75 10.92
CA GLU A 50 0.66 -3.60 10.57
C GLU A 50 0.93 -4.35 9.26
N GLU A 51 2.19 -4.40 8.81
CA GLU A 51 2.64 -4.97 7.54
C GLU A 51 2.01 -4.32 6.30
N LYS A 52 1.36 -3.16 6.45
CA LYS A 52 0.76 -2.43 5.32
C LYS A 52 1.84 -1.71 4.52
N THR A 53 1.96 -2.05 3.25
CA THR A 53 2.81 -1.35 2.28
C THR A 53 2.14 -0.10 1.70
N ALA A 54 2.90 0.72 0.96
CA ALA A 54 2.35 1.87 0.23
C ALA A 54 1.21 1.48 -0.74
N LEU A 55 1.23 0.27 -1.31
CA LEU A 55 0.18 -0.22 -2.21
C LEU A 55 -1.17 -0.40 -1.47
N HIS A 56 -1.15 -0.87 -0.22
CA HIS A 56 -2.35 -0.97 0.62
C HIS A 56 -2.98 0.41 0.85
N TYR A 57 -2.14 1.41 1.13
CA TYR A 57 -2.60 2.79 1.33
C TYR A 57 -3.18 3.41 0.06
N ALA A 58 -2.54 3.21 -1.10
CA ALA A 58 -3.04 3.70 -2.39
C ALA A 58 -4.40 3.06 -2.78
N ALA A 59 -4.56 1.75 -2.52
CA ALA A 59 -5.81 1.03 -2.74
C ALA A 59 -6.95 1.55 -1.84
N ARG A 60 -6.64 2.11 -0.67
CA ARG A 60 -7.62 2.69 0.26
C ARG A 60 -8.10 4.09 -0.13
N THR A 61 -7.33 4.83 -0.94
CA THR A 61 -7.59 6.24 -1.25
C THR A 61 -8.17 6.47 -2.64
N ASN A 62 -8.57 5.41 -3.35
CA ASN A 62 -9.00 5.44 -4.76
C ASN A 62 -7.93 6.05 -5.71
N SER A 63 -6.66 5.85 -5.39
CA SER A 63 -5.52 6.45 -6.09
C SER A 63 -5.02 5.56 -7.22
N LYS A 64 -5.80 5.40 -8.29
CA LYS A 64 -5.46 4.49 -9.40
C LYS A 64 -4.09 4.77 -10.01
N GLU A 65 -3.74 6.04 -10.26
CA GLU A 65 -2.42 6.34 -10.86
C GLU A 65 -1.26 5.96 -9.93
N ILE A 66 -1.44 6.03 -8.61
CA ILE A 66 -0.42 5.61 -7.64
C ILE A 66 -0.34 4.07 -7.56
N VAL A 67 -1.47 3.38 -7.64
CA VAL A 67 -1.48 1.91 -7.73
C VAL A 67 -0.69 1.44 -8.96
N GLU A 68 -0.98 2.02 -10.14
CA GLU A 68 -0.28 1.74 -11.39
C GLU A 68 1.23 2.05 -11.28
N LEU A 69 1.57 3.20 -10.70
CA LEU A 69 2.95 3.61 -10.51
C LEU A 69 3.73 2.65 -9.59
N LEU A 70 3.15 2.26 -8.45
CA LEU A 70 3.80 1.34 -7.51
C LEU A 70 4.00 -0.04 -8.14
N ILE A 71 3.00 -0.58 -8.83
CA ILE A 71 3.08 -1.88 -9.51
C ILE A 71 4.12 -1.85 -10.64
N SER A 72 4.15 -0.80 -11.46
CA SER A 72 5.16 -0.66 -12.53
C SER A 72 6.60 -0.58 -12.02
N HIS A 73 6.80 -0.19 -10.75
CA HIS A 73 8.11 -0.14 -10.10
C HIS A 73 8.39 -1.36 -9.19
N GLY A 74 7.57 -2.41 -9.27
CA GLY A 74 7.84 -3.69 -8.59
C GLY A 74 7.23 -3.82 -7.20
N ALA A 75 6.16 -3.09 -6.90
CA ALA A 75 5.35 -3.39 -5.72
C ALA A 75 4.80 -4.82 -5.80
N ASN A 76 4.90 -5.57 -4.71
CA ASN A 76 4.32 -6.89 -4.59
C ASN A 76 2.78 -6.76 -4.49
N ILE A 77 2.09 -7.12 -5.56
CA ILE A 77 0.64 -7.02 -5.69
C ILE A 77 -0.12 -7.90 -4.68
N ASN A 78 0.53 -8.94 -4.17
CA ASN A 78 -0.02 -9.94 -3.25
C ASN A 78 0.62 -9.87 -1.85
N GLU A 79 1.32 -8.77 -1.53
CA GLU A 79 1.82 -8.55 -0.17
C GLU A 79 0.64 -8.48 0.80
N LYS A 80 0.77 -9.16 1.93
CA LYS A 80 -0.28 -9.23 2.94
C LYS A 80 0.05 -8.29 4.08
N ASP A 81 -0.97 -7.63 4.60
CA ASP A 81 -0.88 -6.96 5.88
C ASP A 81 -1.08 -7.96 7.06
N GLU A 82 -1.01 -7.47 8.29
CA GLU A 82 -1.13 -8.30 9.50
C GLU A 82 -2.47 -9.06 9.60
N PHE A 83 -3.49 -8.62 8.87
CA PHE A 83 -4.81 -9.26 8.81
C PHE A 83 -4.93 -10.21 7.62
N GLY A 84 -3.86 -10.43 6.86
CA GLY A 84 -3.89 -11.19 5.61
C GLY A 84 -4.60 -10.45 4.48
N GLU A 85 -4.81 -9.13 4.60
CA GLU A 85 -5.39 -8.34 3.51
C GLU A 85 -4.33 -8.01 2.48
N ILE A 86 -4.66 -8.19 1.20
CA ILE A 86 -3.88 -7.64 0.08
C ILE A 86 -4.57 -6.36 -0.42
N ALA A 87 -3.90 -5.59 -1.26
CA ALA A 87 -4.46 -4.35 -1.85
C ALA A 87 -5.83 -4.56 -2.53
N LEU A 88 -6.06 -5.72 -3.15
CA LEU A 88 -7.34 -6.08 -3.76
C LEU A 88 -8.49 -6.15 -2.75
N HIS A 89 -8.27 -6.71 -1.55
CA HIS A 89 -9.30 -6.77 -0.51
C HIS A 89 -9.74 -5.37 -0.08
N ILE A 90 -8.78 -4.46 0.08
CA ILE A 90 -9.03 -3.06 0.44
C ILE A 90 -9.83 -2.36 -0.67
N ALA A 91 -9.36 -2.43 -1.93
CA ALA A 91 -10.06 -1.79 -3.05
C ALA A 91 -11.49 -2.31 -3.23
N ALA A 92 -11.70 -3.61 -3.05
CA ALA A 92 -13.02 -4.23 -3.12
C ALA A 92 -13.93 -3.79 -1.96
N HIS A 93 -13.41 -3.70 -0.72
CA HIS A 93 -14.17 -3.23 0.44
C HIS A 93 -14.75 -1.82 0.24
N PHE A 94 -13.99 -0.93 -0.43
CA PHE A 94 -14.42 0.43 -0.72
C PHE A 94 -15.13 0.59 -2.08
N ASN A 95 -15.36 -0.48 -2.83
CA ASN A 95 -15.98 -0.50 -4.17
C ASN A 95 -15.23 0.34 -5.23
N PHE A 96 -13.89 0.35 -5.19
CA PHE A 96 -13.07 1.02 -6.20
C PHE A 96 -12.83 0.10 -7.41
N ASN A 97 -13.88 -0.08 -8.22
CA ASN A 97 -13.92 -1.07 -9.30
C ASN A 97 -12.76 -0.95 -10.30
N GLU A 98 -12.35 0.25 -10.68
CA GLU A 98 -11.22 0.41 -11.60
C GLU A 98 -9.89 -0.10 -11.03
N ILE A 99 -9.67 0.06 -9.72
CA ILE A 99 -8.49 -0.46 -9.04
C ILE A 99 -8.60 -1.98 -8.89
N VAL A 100 -9.79 -2.49 -8.58
CA VAL A 100 -10.06 -3.94 -8.50
C VAL A 100 -9.75 -4.62 -9.84
N GLU A 101 -10.30 -4.10 -10.95
CA GLU A 101 -10.07 -4.61 -12.30
C GLU A 101 -8.58 -4.53 -12.68
N PHE A 102 -7.92 -3.42 -12.35
CA PHE A 102 -6.49 -3.26 -12.58
C PHE A 102 -5.68 -4.32 -11.81
N LEU A 103 -5.92 -4.48 -10.51
CA LEU A 103 -5.20 -5.45 -9.68
C LEU A 103 -5.40 -6.88 -10.16
N ILE A 104 -6.64 -7.27 -10.51
CA ILE A 104 -6.95 -8.61 -11.05
C ILE A 104 -6.21 -8.84 -12.38
N SER A 105 -6.23 -7.87 -13.29
CA SER A 105 -5.55 -7.99 -14.59
C SER A 105 -4.02 -8.07 -14.47
N HIS A 106 -3.45 -7.63 -13.34
CA HIS A 106 -2.01 -7.67 -13.06
C HIS A 106 -1.60 -8.81 -12.12
N GLY A 107 -2.45 -9.83 -11.95
CA GLY A 107 -2.10 -11.05 -11.24
C GLY A 107 -2.33 -11.01 -9.72
N SER A 108 -3.19 -10.11 -9.25
CA SER A 108 -3.64 -10.18 -7.86
C SER A 108 -4.43 -11.46 -7.61
N ASN A 109 -4.12 -12.17 -6.52
CA ASN A 109 -4.74 -13.44 -6.19
C ASN A 109 -6.11 -13.22 -5.56
N ILE A 110 -7.17 -13.42 -6.36
CA ILE A 110 -8.57 -13.30 -5.95
C ILE A 110 -9.00 -14.27 -4.84
N ASN A 111 -8.23 -15.34 -4.60
CA ASN A 111 -8.54 -16.37 -3.63
C ASN A 111 -7.76 -16.18 -2.31
N GLU A 112 -7.05 -15.06 -2.14
CA GLU A 112 -6.37 -14.80 -0.88
C GLU A 112 -7.37 -14.76 0.27
N LYS A 113 -7.09 -15.55 1.30
CA LYS A 113 -7.92 -15.57 2.49
C LYS A 113 -7.40 -14.51 3.43
N LYS A 114 -8.26 -13.53 3.75
CA LYS A 114 -8.06 -12.70 4.93
C LYS A 114 -7.99 -13.62 6.16
N ILE A 115 -7.13 -13.29 7.12
CA ILE A 115 -7.18 -13.86 8.46
C ILE A 115 -8.40 -13.24 9.13
N ILE A 116 -9.58 -13.73 8.76
CA ILE A 116 -10.79 -13.48 9.53
C ILE A 116 -10.57 -14.29 10.80
N GLU A 117 -10.20 -13.62 11.89
CA GLU A 117 -10.23 -14.24 13.20
C GLU A 117 -11.60 -14.90 13.37
N GLU A 118 -11.60 -16.18 13.73
CA GLU A 118 -12.73 -16.94 14.25
C GLU A 118 -13.42 -16.26 15.45
N LYS A 119 -13.01 -15.05 15.87
CA LYS A 119 -13.58 -14.23 16.94
C LYS A 119 -14.80 -13.41 16.55
N SER A 120 -15.06 -13.17 15.26
CA SER A 120 -16.29 -12.45 14.85
C SER A 120 -17.55 -13.32 14.93
N LEU A 121 -17.44 -14.63 15.17
CA LEU A 121 -18.59 -15.52 15.36
C LEU A 121 -19.12 -15.53 16.82
N PHE A 122 -18.44 -14.88 17.76
CA PHE A 122 -18.78 -14.93 19.20
C PHE A 122 -19.54 -13.70 19.75
N ILE A 123 -19.90 -12.72 18.91
CA ILE A 123 -20.67 -11.51 19.36
C ILE A 123 -22.08 -11.45 18.74
N MET A 124 -22.64 -12.58 18.34
CA MET A 124 -24.07 -12.69 18.01
C MET A 124 -24.72 -13.94 18.62
N GLN A 125 -24.55 -14.14 19.94
CA GLN A 125 -25.43 -14.97 20.78
C GLN A 125 -25.75 -14.26 22.09
#